data_AF-A0A5D2EPV8-F1
#
_entry.id   AF-A0A5D2EPV8-F1
#
_cell.length_a   1.000
_cell.length_b   1.000
_cell.length_c   1.000
_cell.angle_alpha   90.00
_cell.angle_beta   90.00
_cell.angle_gamma   90.00
#
_symmetry.space_group_name_H-M   'P 1'
#
loop_
_entity.id
_entity.type
_entity.pdbx_description
1 polymer ?
#
loop_
_entity_poly.entity_id
_entity_poly.type
_entity_poly.pdbx_seq_one_letter_code
_entity_poly.pdbx_strand_id
1 'polypeptide(L)'
;MSKNGLQLRLYEEMKMRIETTTKLNQIPQHVYKQHKGFREWNFVTSKHDHQTILQILIDGRDTNAVDIEGNPLPTLVYLAREKRPQYHHHFKAGAMNALIRISSRISNAPIILNVDCDMYSNNSESIKYSLCIFMDEEKGDEFGYVQFPQNFDNLTKNDIYGCSFRVIQKLEVKGLDANGGPCFIGTGCFHRREALCGKKYEKNFRFDLKKLNNTKVNERASLLEEICKVLASCTFEHNTTWGKEMGLIYGFPVEDIVTGLSVQCRGWKSVFLDPERDGFFGVAPITLLQLLVQHKRWTEGHLQVFLSKYCPLLYGYKKIPLKLRLAYCAYNLWAANCLATLYYVVVPCLCLLKGIKLFPKISSPWVLPFAYVAFSHHAYSLGELLWCGGTFLGWCNDQRMWLFKRTTSYLIASLETILKLLGYSQLAFVITTKVADEDVSKRYDQEMIEFGVASPMFNILATLAILNLLGSFGTMKKVTMHADKGFKVLDQFGLQILLCLVLVTMNLPVYQALFFRMDKGKMPSSVTYKSIIFALLACTLSVY
;
A
#
# COMPACT_ATOMS: atom_id res chain seq x y z
N MET A 1 44.14 12.71 -3.67
CA MET A 1 42.68 12.84 -3.55
C MET A 1 42.20 11.68 -2.68
N SER A 2 41.43 11.90 -1.60
CA SER A 2 40.98 10.79 -0.73
C SER A 2 40.06 9.83 -1.50
N LYS A 3 40.07 8.54 -1.17
CA LYS A 3 39.17 7.54 -1.81
C LYS A 3 37.70 7.99 -1.80
N ASN A 4 37.25 8.63 -0.72
CA ASN A 4 35.90 9.18 -0.59
C ASN A 4 35.63 10.34 -1.57
N GLY A 5 36.61 11.22 -1.80
CA GLY A 5 36.46 12.32 -2.76
C GLY A 5 36.37 11.85 -4.21
N LEU A 6 37.07 10.76 -4.56
CA LEU A 6 36.96 10.14 -5.89
C LEU A 6 35.61 9.46 -6.08
N GLN A 7 35.14 8.70 -5.10
CA GLN A 7 33.82 8.04 -5.16
C GLN A 7 32.68 9.04 -5.31
N LEU A 8 32.70 10.14 -4.54
CA LEU A 8 31.70 11.20 -4.65
C LEU A 8 31.70 11.82 -6.05
N ARG A 9 32.88 12.09 -6.62
CA ARG A 9 32.99 12.62 -7.99
C ARG A 9 32.38 11.66 -9.01
N LEU A 10 32.74 10.37 -8.96
CA LEU A 10 32.19 9.36 -9.88
C LEU A 10 30.67 9.20 -9.74
N TYR A 11 30.15 9.31 -8.51
CA TYR A 11 28.72 9.33 -8.26
C TYR A 11 28.05 10.55 -8.90
N GLU A 12 28.56 11.75 -8.68
CA GLU A 12 27.99 12.98 -9.27
C GLU A 12 28.05 12.94 -10.81
N GLU A 13 29.13 12.44 -11.39
CA GLU A 13 29.23 12.22 -12.85
C GLU A 13 28.19 11.21 -13.37
N MET A 14 27.97 10.12 -12.65
CA MET A 14 26.90 9.16 -12.97
C MET A 14 25.51 9.81 -12.88
N LYS A 15 25.24 10.52 -11.78
CA LYS A 15 23.99 11.22 -11.53
C LYS A 15 23.68 12.23 -12.63
N MET A 16 24.63 13.10 -12.98
CA MET A 16 24.48 14.08 -14.06
C MET A 16 24.19 13.41 -15.41
N ARG A 17 24.85 12.28 -15.72
CA ARG A 17 24.56 11.52 -16.96
C ARG A 17 23.14 10.98 -16.98
N ILE A 18 22.66 10.42 -15.87
CA ILE A 18 21.29 9.90 -15.74
C ILE A 18 20.29 11.05 -15.88
N GLU A 19 20.45 12.12 -15.10
CA GLU A 19 19.56 13.29 -15.13
C GLU A 19 19.51 13.95 -16.51
N THR A 20 20.65 14.09 -17.18
CA THR A 20 20.72 14.63 -18.54
C THR A 20 19.99 13.72 -19.52
N THR A 21 20.20 12.41 -19.44
CA THR A 21 19.52 11.42 -20.31
C THR A 21 18.01 11.45 -20.07
N THR A 22 17.56 11.51 -18.81
CA THR A 22 16.14 11.58 -18.46
C THR A 22 15.51 12.90 -18.92
N LYS A 23 16.20 14.02 -18.74
CA LYS A 23 15.71 15.35 -19.15
C LYS A 23 15.61 15.49 -20.67
N LEU A 24 16.60 14.99 -21.39
CA LEU A 24 16.63 15.03 -22.86
C LEU A 24 15.78 13.91 -23.49
N ASN A 25 15.41 12.89 -22.72
CA ASN A 25 14.78 11.66 -23.18
C ASN A 25 15.54 11.00 -24.35
N GLN A 26 16.87 11.12 -24.33
CA GLN A 26 17.77 10.66 -25.39
C GLN A 26 19.09 10.17 -24.80
N ILE A 27 19.63 9.11 -25.39
CA ILE A 27 20.92 8.52 -25.00
C ILE A 27 21.97 8.96 -26.03
N PRO A 28 23.20 9.33 -25.62
CA PRO A 28 24.26 9.64 -26.56
C PRO A 28 24.53 8.51 -27.57
N GLN A 29 24.73 8.86 -28.84
CA GLN A 29 24.87 7.89 -29.95
C GLN A 29 25.98 6.85 -29.72
N HIS A 30 27.06 7.22 -29.04
CA HIS A 30 28.16 6.30 -28.73
C HIS A 30 27.74 5.22 -27.72
N VAL A 31 27.01 5.58 -26.66
CA VAL A 31 26.44 4.63 -25.68
C VAL A 31 25.40 3.75 -26.36
N TYR A 32 24.53 4.36 -27.18
CA TYR A 32 23.50 3.64 -27.92
C TYR A 32 24.08 2.49 -28.76
N LYS A 33 25.21 2.74 -29.46
CA LYS A 33 25.86 1.73 -30.31
C LYS A 33 26.49 0.56 -29.52
N GLN A 34 26.85 0.78 -28.26
CA GLN A 34 27.55 -0.20 -27.40
C GLN A 34 26.62 -1.29 -26.84
N HIS A 35 25.31 -1.02 -26.71
CA HIS A 35 24.38 -1.97 -26.10
C HIS A 35 23.37 -2.51 -27.12
N LYS A 36 23.47 -3.82 -27.41
CA LYS A 36 22.58 -4.51 -28.38
C LYS A 36 21.09 -4.37 -28.02
N GLY A 37 20.74 -4.33 -26.73
CA GLY A 37 19.36 -4.20 -26.26
C GLY A 37 18.64 -2.93 -26.73
N PHE A 38 19.36 -1.80 -26.91
CA PHE A 38 18.74 -0.58 -27.44
C PHE A 38 18.29 -0.72 -28.89
N ARG A 39 18.95 -1.59 -29.68
CA ARG A 39 18.54 -1.86 -31.06
C ARG A 39 17.23 -2.65 -31.13
N GLU A 40 16.96 -3.52 -30.14
CA GLU A 40 15.69 -4.23 -30.05
C GLU A 40 14.52 -3.27 -29.84
N TRP A 41 14.75 -2.17 -29.12
CA TRP A 41 13.75 -1.11 -28.91
C TRP A 41 13.40 -0.32 -30.19
N ASN A 42 14.25 -0.31 -31.22
CA ASN A 42 13.90 0.34 -32.50
C ASN A 42 12.81 -0.41 -33.26
N PHE A 43 12.66 -1.71 -33.02
CA PHE A 43 11.62 -2.53 -33.63
C PHE A 43 10.31 -2.49 -32.82
N VAL A 44 10.27 -1.69 -31.74
CA VAL A 44 9.08 -1.56 -30.90
C VAL A 44 8.11 -0.58 -31.54
N THR A 45 6.96 -1.11 -31.95
CA THR A 45 5.87 -0.33 -32.54
C THR A 45 5.19 0.54 -31.47
N SER A 46 5.04 0.03 -30.24
CA SER A 46 4.57 0.84 -29.10
C SER A 46 4.87 0.18 -27.74
N LYS A 47 4.69 0.92 -26.64
CA LYS A 47 4.74 0.39 -25.26
C LYS A 47 3.70 -0.72 -24.95
N HIS A 48 2.72 -0.92 -25.84
CA HIS A 48 1.66 -1.92 -25.75
C HIS A 48 1.77 -3.02 -26.80
N ASP A 49 2.69 -2.87 -27.76
CA ASP A 49 2.90 -3.81 -28.85
C ASP A 49 4.40 -3.93 -29.14
N HIS A 50 5.01 -4.92 -28.50
CA HIS A 50 6.42 -5.24 -28.67
C HIS A 50 6.73 -6.69 -28.30
N GLN A 51 7.75 -7.24 -28.95
CA GLN A 51 8.31 -8.55 -28.63
C GLN A 51 9.00 -8.57 -27.25
N THR A 52 9.34 -9.76 -26.76
CA THR A 52 10.20 -9.91 -25.58
C THR A 52 11.60 -9.38 -25.85
N ILE A 53 12.07 -8.49 -24.98
CA ILE A 53 13.45 -8.00 -24.95
C ILE A 53 14.09 -8.54 -23.66
N LEU A 54 15.10 -9.38 -23.81
CA LEU A 54 15.82 -10.00 -22.70
C LEU A 54 17.32 -9.81 -22.92
N GLN A 55 18.02 -9.30 -21.91
CA GLN A 55 19.45 -9.01 -21.98
C GLN A 55 20.12 -9.44 -20.69
N ILE A 56 21.19 -10.23 -20.79
CA ILE A 56 22.11 -10.50 -19.68
C ILE A 56 23.16 -9.39 -19.74
N LEU A 57 23.00 -8.36 -18.90
CA LEU A 57 23.84 -7.17 -18.89
C LEU A 57 25.18 -7.42 -18.20
N ILE A 58 25.16 -8.24 -17.15
CA ILE A 58 26.35 -8.77 -16.48
C ILE A 58 26.12 -10.27 -16.39
N ASP A 59 27.01 -11.08 -16.95
CA ASP A 59 26.99 -12.52 -16.76
C ASP A 59 27.99 -12.89 -15.67
N GLY A 60 27.53 -13.10 -14.44
CA GLY A 60 28.41 -13.47 -13.31
C GLY A 60 29.08 -14.84 -13.44
N ARG A 61 28.79 -15.59 -14.52
CA ARG A 61 29.51 -16.82 -14.90
C ARG A 61 30.72 -16.53 -15.80
N ASP A 62 30.78 -15.35 -16.41
CA ASP A 62 31.92 -14.90 -17.20
C ASP A 62 33.06 -14.50 -16.25
N THR A 63 34.25 -15.09 -16.45
CA THR A 63 35.44 -14.79 -15.64
C THR A 63 35.91 -13.35 -15.80
N ASN A 64 35.47 -12.64 -16.85
CA ASN A 64 35.78 -11.23 -17.07
C ASN A 64 34.77 -10.28 -16.41
N ALA A 65 33.65 -10.79 -15.91
CA ALA A 65 32.64 -9.99 -15.22
C ALA A 65 33.06 -9.75 -13.76
N VAL A 66 34.13 -8.97 -13.59
CA VAL A 66 34.74 -8.66 -12.29
C VAL A 66 34.76 -7.15 -12.02
N ASP A 67 34.82 -6.77 -10.75
CA ASP A 67 35.07 -5.40 -10.34
C ASP A 67 36.55 -5.00 -10.55
N ILE A 68 36.91 -3.78 -10.16
CA ILE A 68 38.27 -3.25 -10.29
C ILE A 68 39.30 -4.00 -9.42
N GLU A 69 38.86 -4.75 -8.41
CA GLU A 69 39.70 -5.57 -7.53
C GLU A 69 39.76 -7.03 -8.01
N GLY A 70 39.06 -7.38 -9.09
CA GLY A 70 38.98 -8.73 -9.64
C GLY A 70 37.92 -9.61 -8.97
N ASN A 71 37.03 -9.05 -8.14
CA ASN A 71 35.95 -9.82 -7.52
C ASN A 71 34.78 -10.02 -8.50
N PRO A 72 34.18 -11.22 -8.60
CA PRO A 72 33.05 -11.47 -9.48
C PRO A 72 31.84 -10.58 -9.19
N LEU A 73 31.24 -10.02 -10.24
CA LEU A 73 30.00 -9.25 -10.18
C LEU A 73 28.76 -10.18 -10.26
N PRO A 74 27.66 -9.85 -9.58
CA PRO A 74 26.44 -10.62 -9.67
C PRO A 74 25.81 -10.52 -11.07
N THR A 75 25.19 -11.61 -11.53
CA THR A 75 24.46 -11.63 -12.79
C THR A 75 23.32 -10.61 -12.77
N LEU A 76 23.29 -9.71 -13.76
CA LEU A 76 22.26 -8.70 -13.95
C LEU A 76 21.49 -8.97 -15.23
N VAL A 77 20.18 -9.17 -15.12
CA VAL A 77 19.30 -9.48 -16.25
C VAL A 77 18.24 -8.40 -16.39
N TYR A 78 18.11 -7.85 -17.59
CA TYR A 78 17.04 -6.95 -17.96
C TYR A 78 15.97 -7.69 -18.78
N LEU A 79 14.71 -7.53 -18.39
CA LEU A 79 13.56 -8.11 -19.08
C LEU A 79 12.47 -7.07 -19.34
N ALA A 80 12.08 -6.94 -20.61
CA ALA A 80 10.78 -6.45 -21.01
C ALA A 80 10.00 -7.60 -21.66
N ARG A 81 8.97 -8.09 -20.96
CA ARG A 81 8.06 -9.15 -21.45
C ARG A 81 7.29 -8.71 -22.69
N GLU A 82 6.95 -9.67 -23.55
CA GLU A 82 6.11 -9.40 -24.73
C GLU A 82 4.76 -8.78 -24.32
N LYS A 83 4.33 -7.80 -25.11
CA LYS A 83 3.00 -7.20 -25.00
C LYS A 83 2.38 -7.13 -26.39
N ARG A 84 1.11 -7.49 -26.45
CA ARG A 84 0.27 -7.41 -27.65
C ARG A 84 -1.08 -6.84 -27.24
N PRO A 85 -1.71 -5.95 -28.03
CA PRO A 85 -2.97 -5.30 -27.66
C PRO A 85 -4.11 -6.26 -27.32
N GLN A 86 -4.11 -7.47 -27.90
CA GLN A 86 -5.17 -8.48 -27.70
C GLN A 86 -5.05 -9.22 -26.37
N TYR A 87 -3.95 -9.06 -25.62
CA TYR A 87 -3.66 -9.84 -24.41
C TYR A 87 -3.56 -8.94 -23.18
N HIS A 88 -4.38 -9.24 -22.16
CA HIS A 88 -4.27 -8.58 -20.88
C HIS A 88 -2.95 -8.96 -20.18
N HIS A 89 -2.18 -7.98 -19.72
CA HIS A 89 -0.81 -8.21 -19.22
C HIS A 89 -0.70 -8.35 -17.69
N HIS A 90 -1.80 -8.20 -16.95
CA HIS A 90 -1.88 -8.44 -15.50
C HIS A 90 -0.90 -7.61 -14.64
N PHE A 91 -0.57 -6.39 -15.08
CA PHE A 91 0.24 -5.41 -14.35
C PHE A 91 1.49 -6.02 -13.68
N LYS A 92 1.68 -5.80 -12.37
CA LYS A 92 2.82 -6.28 -11.56
C LYS A 92 2.84 -7.81 -11.46
N ALA A 93 1.69 -8.44 -11.23
CA ALA A 93 1.58 -9.90 -11.12
C ALA A 93 2.14 -10.62 -12.36
N GLY A 94 1.75 -10.13 -13.56
CA GLY A 94 2.24 -10.69 -14.82
C GLY A 94 3.75 -10.48 -15.01
N ALA A 95 4.28 -9.31 -14.64
CA ALA A 95 5.72 -9.05 -14.71
C ALA A 95 6.51 -9.99 -13.79
N MET A 96 6.07 -10.15 -12.54
CA MET A 96 6.67 -11.05 -11.56
C MET A 96 6.63 -12.50 -12.02
N ASN A 97 5.51 -12.97 -12.57
CA ASN A 97 5.39 -14.35 -13.06
C ASN A 97 6.34 -14.63 -14.24
N ALA A 98 6.50 -13.67 -15.16
CA ALA A 98 7.50 -13.80 -16.23
C ALA A 98 8.94 -13.87 -15.68
N LEU A 99 9.27 -13.05 -14.67
CA LEU A 99 10.57 -13.08 -14.00
C LEU A 99 10.83 -14.41 -13.27
N ILE A 100 9.81 -14.98 -12.60
CA ILE A 100 9.94 -16.28 -11.93
C ILE A 100 10.26 -17.38 -12.95
N ARG A 101 9.60 -17.37 -14.12
CA ARG A 101 9.86 -18.34 -15.19
C ARG A 101 11.22 -18.16 -15.85
N ILE A 102 11.61 -16.93 -16.19
CA ILE A 102 12.92 -16.69 -16.81
C ILE A 102 14.06 -17.03 -15.84
N SER A 103 13.94 -16.61 -14.58
CA SER A 103 14.96 -16.90 -13.56
C SER A 103 15.15 -18.40 -13.33
N SER A 104 14.15 -19.26 -13.58
CA SER A 104 14.32 -20.71 -13.44
C SER A 104 15.26 -21.32 -14.48
N ARG A 105 15.46 -20.68 -15.64
CA ARG A 105 16.42 -21.12 -16.66
C ARG A 105 17.77 -20.44 -16.57
N ILE A 106 17.86 -19.26 -15.96
CA ILE A 106 19.11 -18.51 -15.84
C ILE A 106 19.88 -18.92 -14.58
N SER A 107 19.30 -18.73 -13.39
CA SER A 107 19.97 -18.99 -12.12
C SER A 107 19.35 -20.11 -11.31
N ASN A 108 18.06 -20.40 -11.54
CA ASN A 108 17.24 -21.34 -10.80
C ASN A 108 17.33 -21.19 -9.27
N ALA A 109 17.54 -19.95 -8.79
CA ALA A 109 17.77 -19.68 -7.37
C ALA A 109 16.57 -20.14 -6.52
N PRO A 110 16.79 -20.82 -5.38
CA PRO A 110 15.72 -21.47 -4.62
C PRO A 110 14.91 -20.47 -3.78
N ILE A 111 15.51 -19.32 -3.49
CA ILE A 111 14.90 -18.21 -2.78
C ILE A 111 14.81 -17.02 -3.75
N ILE A 112 13.68 -16.33 -3.72
CA ILE A 112 13.39 -15.16 -4.57
C ILE A 112 13.06 -13.99 -3.65
N LEU A 113 13.83 -12.91 -3.74
CA LEU A 113 13.48 -11.64 -3.12
C LEU A 113 12.70 -10.78 -4.11
N ASN A 114 11.55 -10.24 -3.70
CA ASN A 114 10.86 -9.20 -4.44
C ASN A 114 10.97 -7.84 -3.73
N VAL A 115 11.29 -6.80 -4.50
CA VAL A 115 11.41 -5.42 -4.02
C VAL A 115 10.79 -4.49 -5.06
N ASP A 116 10.00 -3.52 -4.61
CA ASP A 116 9.44 -2.47 -5.46
C ASP A 116 10.47 -1.40 -5.83
N CYS A 117 10.25 -0.68 -6.94
CA CYS A 117 11.20 0.34 -7.43
C CYS A 117 11.38 1.53 -6.49
N ASP A 118 10.41 1.79 -5.61
CA ASP A 118 10.45 2.82 -4.57
C ASP A 118 10.99 2.29 -3.23
N MET A 119 11.54 1.07 -3.21
CA MET A 119 12.13 0.42 -2.05
C MET A 119 13.59 0.02 -2.32
N TYR A 120 14.47 0.19 -1.34
CA TYR A 120 15.87 -0.22 -1.41
C TYR A 120 16.30 -0.99 -0.16
N SER A 121 17.35 -1.80 -0.32
CA SER A 121 17.97 -2.55 0.78
C SER A 121 18.79 -1.61 1.65
N ASN A 122 18.41 -1.50 2.93
CA ASN A 122 19.14 -0.73 3.93
C ASN A 122 20.12 -1.58 4.74
N ASN A 123 19.89 -2.89 4.83
CA ASN A 123 20.73 -3.81 5.58
C ASN A 123 21.20 -4.97 4.69
N SER A 124 22.51 -5.04 4.42
CA SER A 124 23.13 -6.10 3.63
C SER A 124 23.00 -7.49 4.26
N GLU A 125 22.73 -7.56 5.57
CA GLU A 125 22.55 -8.82 6.29
C GLU A 125 21.14 -9.41 6.14
N SER A 126 20.19 -8.67 5.54
CA SER A 126 18.79 -9.13 5.39
C SER A 126 18.67 -10.48 4.67
N ILE A 127 19.56 -10.74 3.70
CA ILE A 127 19.65 -12.03 3.00
C ILE A 127 20.05 -13.13 3.99
N LYS A 128 21.12 -12.92 4.78
CA LYS A 128 21.60 -13.90 5.75
C LYS A 128 20.56 -14.20 6.83
N TYR A 129 19.88 -13.17 7.35
CA TYR A 129 18.81 -13.37 8.32
C TYR A 129 17.65 -14.19 7.75
N SER A 130 17.27 -13.93 6.50
CA SER A 130 16.23 -14.73 5.82
C SER A 130 16.67 -16.17 5.60
N LEU A 131 17.93 -16.38 5.20
CA LEU A 131 18.50 -17.72 5.04
C LEU A 131 18.56 -18.48 6.36
N CYS A 132 18.85 -17.81 7.48
CA CYS A 132 18.80 -18.43 8.81
C CYS A 132 17.42 -19.05 9.10
N ILE A 133 16.33 -18.39 8.67
CA ILE A 133 14.97 -18.95 8.82
C ILE A 133 14.75 -20.14 7.87
N PHE A 134 15.13 -20.01 6.59
CA PHE A 134 14.88 -21.08 5.62
C PHE A 134 15.77 -22.31 5.78
N MET A 135 16.94 -22.16 6.41
CA MET A 135 17.94 -23.21 6.63
C MET A 135 17.87 -23.82 8.03
N ASP A 136 16.92 -23.39 8.88
CA ASP A 136 16.67 -24.03 10.16
C ASP A 136 16.33 -25.53 9.96
N GLU A 137 17.07 -26.42 10.62
CA GLU A 137 17.00 -27.87 10.37
C GLU A 137 15.67 -28.49 10.81
N GLU A 138 15.02 -27.90 11.81
CA GLU A 138 13.77 -28.40 12.37
C GLU A 138 12.56 -27.90 11.59
N LYS A 139 12.50 -26.59 11.35
CA LYS A 139 11.29 -25.88 10.91
C LYS A 139 11.48 -25.10 9.61
N GLY A 140 12.71 -24.94 9.11
CA GLY A 140 13.00 -24.11 7.94
C GLY A 140 12.21 -24.53 6.70
N ASP A 141 11.97 -25.84 6.55
CA ASP A 141 11.19 -26.44 5.48
C ASP A 141 9.69 -26.09 5.52
N GLU A 142 9.16 -25.62 6.65
CA GLU A 142 7.75 -25.23 6.79
C GLU A 142 7.45 -23.85 6.18
N PHE A 143 8.48 -23.02 6.02
CA PHE A 143 8.32 -21.62 5.65
C PHE A 143 8.32 -21.43 4.13
N GLY A 144 7.22 -20.84 3.63
CA GLY A 144 7.05 -20.46 2.23
C GLY A 144 7.59 -19.06 1.93
N TYR A 145 7.55 -18.13 2.90
CA TYR A 145 8.14 -16.80 2.75
C TYR A 145 8.46 -16.12 4.09
N VAL A 146 9.39 -15.16 4.03
CA VAL A 146 9.83 -14.29 5.14
C VAL A 146 9.56 -12.84 4.74
N GLN A 147 8.70 -12.17 5.48
CA GLN A 147 8.27 -10.79 5.24
C GLN A 147 9.00 -9.83 6.17
N PHE A 148 9.62 -8.79 5.62
CA PHE A 148 10.19 -7.69 6.40
C PHE A 148 9.16 -6.56 6.58
N PRO A 149 9.34 -5.69 7.59
CA PRO A 149 8.60 -4.44 7.70
C PRO A 149 8.76 -3.57 6.44
N GLN A 150 7.70 -2.84 6.09
CA GLN A 150 7.74 -1.83 5.02
C GLN A 150 8.02 -0.45 5.65
N ASN A 151 9.29 -0.12 5.83
CA ASN A 151 9.68 1.15 6.42
C ASN A 151 9.85 2.25 5.37
N PHE A 152 9.78 3.51 5.80
CA PHE A 152 9.93 4.68 4.92
C PHE A 152 10.96 5.67 5.47
N ASP A 153 11.80 6.22 4.61
CA ASP A 153 12.89 7.13 4.99
C ASP A 153 12.49 8.61 5.00
N ASN A 154 11.44 8.96 4.26
CA ASN A 154 10.94 10.33 4.12
C ASN A 154 9.78 10.66 5.09
N LEU A 155 9.69 9.99 6.25
CA LEU A 155 8.62 10.28 7.23
C LEU A 155 8.92 11.56 8.01
N THR A 156 7.91 12.44 8.15
CA THR A 156 8.00 13.59 9.05
C THR A 156 7.88 13.15 10.51
N LYS A 157 8.31 14.01 11.44
CA LYS A 157 8.31 13.72 12.89
C LYS A 157 6.96 13.24 13.41
N ASN A 158 5.87 13.86 12.96
CA ASN A 158 4.51 13.56 13.39
C ASN A 158 3.67 12.88 12.29
N ASP A 159 4.32 12.33 11.26
CA ASP A 159 3.71 11.50 10.21
C ASP A 159 2.32 12.01 9.78
N ILE A 160 2.30 13.18 9.13
CA ILE A 160 1.06 13.93 8.87
C ILE A 160 -0.02 13.12 8.13
N TYR A 161 0.40 12.10 7.37
CA TYR A 161 -0.45 11.22 6.59
C TYR A 161 -0.60 9.82 7.18
N GLY A 162 0.01 9.52 8.33
CA GLY A 162 -0.09 8.21 8.98
C GLY A 162 0.45 7.08 8.10
N CYS A 163 1.51 7.35 7.32
CA CYS A 163 2.10 6.43 6.36
C CYS A 163 3.03 5.39 7.01
N SER A 164 3.47 5.61 8.25
CA SER A 164 4.42 4.74 8.92
C SER A 164 3.85 3.37 9.30
N PHE A 165 2.51 3.25 9.38
CA PHE A 165 1.83 2.01 9.81
C PHE A 165 2.39 1.39 11.10
N ARG A 166 2.89 2.23 12.03
CA ARG A 166 3.62 1.81 13.24
C ARG A 166 2.93 0.71 14.03
N VAL A 167 1.65 0.90 14.37
CA VAL A 167 0.87 -0.07 15.14
C VAL A 167 0.70 -1.37 14.36
N ILE A 168 0.41 -1.27 13.06
CA ILE A 168 0.26 -2.45 12.20
C ILE A 168 1.55 -3.26 12.20
N GLN A 169 2.69 -2.63 11.94
CA GLN A 169 3.96 -3.34 11.80
C GLN A 169 4.51 -3.86 13.14
N LYS A 170 4.43 -3.07 14.21
CA LYS A 170 5.02 -3.42 15.50
C LYS A 170 4.14 -4.31 16.37
N LEU A 171 2.82 -4.30 16.16
CA LEU A 171 1.87 -5.07 16.98
C LEU A 171 1.05 -6.04 16.14
N GLU A 172 0.29 -5.56 15.15
CA GLU A 172 -0.68 -6.40 14.45
C GLU A 172 0.00 -7.53 13.67
N VAL A 173 1.04 -7.21 12.88
CA VAL A 173 1.75 -8.18 12.03
C VAL A 173 2.50 -9.21 12.89
N LYS A 174 3.07 -8.80 14.04
CA LYS A 174 3.64 -9.74 15.03
C LYS A 174 2.56 -10.65 15.62
N GLY A 175 1.35 -10.14 15.81
CA GLY A 175 0.18 -10.94 16.18
C GLY A 175 -0.21 -11.98 15.12
N LEU A 176 -0.16 -11.62 13.83
CA LEU A 176 -0.36 -12.59 12.73
C LEU A 176 0.74 -13.66 12.72
N ASP A 177 1.98 -13.25 12.97
CA ASP A 177 3.15 -14.13 12.98
C ASP A 177 2.99 -15.30 13.96
N ALA A 178 2.47 -14.99 15.16
CA ALA A 178 2.13 -15.99 16.18
C ALA A 178 1.02 -16.99 15.76
N ASN A 179 0.32 -16.77 14.65
CA ASN A 179 -0.84 -17.56 14.21
C ASN A 179 -0.66 -18.24 12.84
N GLY A 180 0.56 -18.36 12.34
CA GLY A 180 0.88 -19.01 11.05
C GLY A 180 1.59 -18.11 10.05
N GLY A 181 1.85 -16.86 10.42
CA GLY A 181 2.70 -15.95 9.68
C GLY A 181 1.98 -14.72 9.11
N PRO A 182 2.74 -13.65 8.80
CA PRO A 182 2.19 -12.41 8.26
C PRO A 182 1.68 -12.58 6.83
N CYS A 183 0.82 -11.65 6.39
CA CYS A 183 0.47 -11.49 4.98
C CYS A 183 1.71 -11.17 4.14
N PHE A 184 1.71 -11.58 2.87
CA PHE A 184 2.64 -11.04 1.87
C PHE A 184 2.17 -9.64 1.44
N ILE A 185 2.97 -8.60 1.69
CA ILE A 185 2.60 -7.18 1.45
C ILE A 185 3.32 -6.54 0.26
N GLY A 186 3.76 -7.36 -0.71
CA GLY A 186 4.13 -6.89 -2.04
C GLY A 186 5.58 -6.43 -2.22
N THR A 187 6.36 -6.25 -1.17
CA THR A 187 7.78 -5.85 -1.22
C THR A 187 8.56 -6.35 0.00
N GLY A 188 9.89 -6.38 -0.07
CA GLY A 188 10.77 -6.77 1.04
C GLY A 188 10.50 -8.20 1.54
N CYS A 189 10.13 -9.11 0.64
CA CYS A 189 9.74 -10.46 1.00
C CYS A 189 10.63 -11.49 0.28
N PHE A 190 11.18 -12.41 1.06
CA PHE A 190 11.93 -13.55 0.54
C PHE A 190 11.00 -14.74 0.42
N HIS A 191 10.86 -15.29 -0.77
CA HIS A 191 9.99 -16.44 -1.05
C HIS A 191 10.80 -17.68 -1.34
N ARG A 192 10.36 -18.83 -0.81
CA ARG A 192 10.77 -20.14 -1.32
C ARG A 192 10.15 -20.32 -2.71
N ARG A 193 10.98 -20.54 -3.73
CA ARG A 193 10.55 -20.67 -5.13
C ARG A 193 9.45 -21.71 -5.29
N GLU A 194 9.61 -22.88 -4.67
CA GLU A 194 8.62 -23.95 -4.77
C GLU A 194 7.24 -23.54 -4.25
N ALA A 195 7.20 -22.84 -3.09
CA ALA A 195 5.97 -22.34 -2.50
C ALA A 195 5.29 -21.30 -3.40
N LEU A 196 6.07 -20.37 -3.95
CA LEU A 196 5.58 -19.34 -4.87
C LEU A 196 5.12 -19.95 -6.21
N CYS A 197 5.81 -20.98 -6.69
CA CYS A 197 5.47 -21.75 -7.88
C CYS A 197 4.32 -22.76 -7.66
N GLY A 198 3.59 -22.71 -6.56
CA GLY A 198 2.36 -23.49 -6.41
C GLY A 198 2.48 -24.83 -5.71
N LYS A 199 3.68 -25.23 -5.28
CA LYS A 199 3.88 -26.50 -4.55
C LYS A 199 3.08 -26.49 -3.26
N LYS A 200 2.41 -27.59 -2.94
CA LYS A 200 1.77 -27.80 -1.64
C LYS A 200 2.81 -28.23 -0.62
N TYR A 201 2.68 -27.74 0.60
CA TYR A 201 3.54 -28.19 1.70
C TYR A 201 3.09 -29.58 2.15
N GLU A 202 4.07 -30.47 2.36
CA GLU A 202 3.86 -31.81 2.90
C GLU A 202 4.71 -31.95 4.16
N LYS A 203 4.18 -32.59 5.21
CA LYS A 203 4.86 -32.63 6.53
C LYS A 203 6.26 -33.25 6.51
N ASN A 204 6.52 -34.14 5.55
CA ASN A 204 7.83 -34.79 5.37
C ASN A 204 8.67 -34.14 4.27
N PHE A 205 8.25 -32.96 3.78
CA PHE A 205 9.01 -32.20 2.82
C PHE A 205 10.36 -31.82 3.43
N ARG A 206 11.44 -32.18 2.72
CA ARG A 206 12.80 -31.78 3.03
C ARG A 206 13.41 -31.09 1.83
N PHE A 207 13.84 -29.86 2.02
CA PHE A 207 14.49 -29.12 0.96
C PHE A 207 15.95 -29.57 0.80
N ASP A 208 16.24 -30.24 -0.31
CA ASP A 208 17.59 -30.70 -0.64
C ASP A 208 18.35 -29.62 -1.42
N LEU A 209 19.19 -28.85 -0.73
CA LEU A 209 20.09 -27.86 -1.35
C LEU A 209 21.07 -28.50 -2.35
N LYS A 210 21.47 -29.76 -2.14
CA LYS A 210 22.51 -30.42 -2.97
C LYS A 210 22.01 -30.74 -4.38
N LYS A 211 20.71 -30.99 -4.55
CA LYS A 211 20.09 -31.12 -5.89
C LYS A 211 20.22 -29.86 -6.75
N LEU A 212 20.39 -28.68 -6.14
CA LEU A 212 20.47 -27.42 -6.87
C LEU A 212 21.86 -27.14 -7.46
N ASN A 213 22.93 -27.64 -6.83
CA ASN A 213 24.30 -27.46 -7.29
C ASN A 213 24.62 -28.23 -8.59
N ASN A 214 23.77 -29.19 -8.98
CA ASN A 214 23.96 -30.02 -10.17
C ASN A 214 23.41 -29.40 -11.47
N THR A 215 22.77 -28.23 -11.42
CA THR A 215 22.16 -27.57 -12.58
C THR A 215 22.94 -26.33 -13.01
N LYS A 216 24.26 -26.45 -13.18
CA LYS A 216 25.05 -25.36 -13.79
C LYS A 216 24.69 -25.26 -15.28
N VAL A 217 24.03 -24.16 -15.62
CA VAL A 217 23.69 -23.78 -16.99
C VAL A 217 24.99 -23.43 -17.72
N ASN A 218 25.45 -24.33 -18.58
CA ASN A 218 26.71 -24.21 -19.34
C ASN A 218 26.52 -23.46 -20.68
N GLU A 219 25.28 -23.10 -21.02
CA GLU A 219 24.97 -22.37 -22.25
C GLU A 219 25.51 -20.93 -22.22
N ARG A 220 25.99 -20.47 -23.38
CA ARG A 220 26.42 -19.07 -23.60
C ARG A 220 25.27 -18.10 -23.32
N ALA A 221 25.58 -16.91 -22.80
CA ALA A 221 24.60 -15.87 -22.48
C ALA A 221 23.64 -15.56 -23.65
N SER A 222 24.15 -15.43 -24.88
CA SER A 222 23.33 -15.14 -26.06
C SER A 222 22.31 -16.23 -26.37
N LEU A 223 22.69 -17.51 -26.24
CA LEU A 223 21.78 -18.64 -26.44
C LEU A 223 20.71 -18.69 -25.35
N LEU A 224 21.09 -18.38 -24.10
CA LEU A 224 20.13 -18.31 -23.00
C LEU A 224 19.11 -17.20 -23.17
N GLU A 225 19.54 -16.03 -23.63
CA GLU A 225 18.64 -14.93 -23.97
C GLU A 225 17.60 -15.40 -25.00
N GLU A 226 18.03 -16.05 -26.10
CA GLU A 226 17.13 -16.54 -27.15
C GLU A 226 16.14 -17.59 -26.63
N ILE A 227 16.62 -18.61 -25.90
CA ILE A 227 15.77 -19.68 -25.36
C ILE A 227 14.76 -19.11 -24.35
N CYS A 228 15.17 -18.16 -23.50
CA CYS A 228 14.33 -17.63 -22.44
C CYS A 228 13.28 -16.62 -22.94
N LYS A 229 13.44 -16.01 -24.13
CA LYS A 229 12.47 -15.05 -24.69
C LYS A 229 11.05 -15.64 -24.80
N VAL A 230 10.94 -16.94 -25.10
CA VAL A 230 9.67 -17.67 -25.21
C VAL A 230 8.92 -17.71 -23.86
N LEU A 231 9.63 -17.77 -22.73
CA LEU A 231 9.03 -17.86 -21.40
C LEU A 231 8.32 -16.57 -20.95
N ALA A 232 8.65 -15.44 -21.58
CA ALA A 232 8.01 -14.15 -21.35
C ALA A 232 7.07 -13.73 -22.49
N SER A 233 6.70 -14.66 -23.38
CA SER A 233 5.67 -14.42 -24.38
C SER A 233 4.31 -14.15 -23.73
N CYS A 234 3.48 -13.32 -24.37
CA CYS A 234 2.14 -12.99 -23.88
C CYS A 234 1.17 -14.19 -23.94
N THR A 235 1.49 -15.23 -24.72
CA THR A 235 0.67 -16.45 -24.86
C THR A 235 1.16 -17.61 -23.98
N PHE A 236 2.33 -17.49 -23.35
CA PHE A 236 2.94 -18.58 -22.56
C PHE A 236 1.99 -19.14 -21.50
N GLU A 237 1.21 -18.26 -20.88
CA GLU A 237 0.34 -18.60 -19.74
C GLU A 237 -1.01 -19.16 -20.19
N HIS A 238 -1.30 -19.18 -21.49
CA HIS A 238 -2.54 -19.72 -22.03
C HIS A 238 -2.66 -21.22 -21.73
N ASN A 239 -3.82 -21.64 -21.21
CA ASN A 239 -4.08 -23.02 -20.75
C ASN A 239 -3.14 -23.55 -19.65
N THR A 240 -2.45 -22.65 -18.93
CA THR A 240 -1.66 -23.01 -17.74
C THR A 240 -2.37 -22.61 -16.44
N THR A 241 -1.74 -22.97 -15.32
CA THR A 241 -2.13 -22.59 -13.95
C THR A 241 -1.42 -21.32 -13.45
N TRP A 242 -0.52 -20.73 -14.25
CA TRP A 242 0.13 -19.45 -13.92
C TRP A 242 -0.90 -18.34 -13.73
N GLY A 243 -0.74 -17.56 -12.66
CA GLY A 243 -1.68 -16.50 -12.30
C GLY A 243 -3.01 -16.99 -11.75
N LYS A 244 -3.32 -18.29 -11.81
CA LYS A 244 -4.54 -18.87 -11.24
C LYS A 244 -4.25 -19.56 -9.91
N GLU A 245 -3.17 -20.32 -9.87
CA GLU A 245 -2.72 -21.10 -8.71
C GLU A 245 -1.20 -21.01 -8.49
N MET A 246 -0.42 -20.79 -9.56
CA MET A 246 1.04 -20.65 -9.50
C MET A 246 1.46 -19.20 -9.69
N GLY A 247 2.56 -18.81 -9.02
CA GLY A 247 3.06 -17.45 -9.05
C GLY A 247 2.15 -16.47 -8.29
N LEU A 248 2.23 -15.20 -8.66
CA LEU A 248 1.32 -14.17 -8.18
C LEU A 248 -0.05 -14.33 -8.85
N ILE A 249 -1.10 -14.36 -8.03
CA ILE A 249 -2.48 -14.58 -8.44
C ILE A 249 -3.03 -13.34 -9.17
N TYR A 250 -3.69 -13.55 -10.31
CA TYR A 250 -4.24 -12.47 -11.14
C TYR A 250 -5.64 -12.05 -10.70
N GLY A 251 -6.02 -10.85 -11.14
CA GLY A 251 -7.41 -10.36 -11.05
C GLY A 251 -7.73 -9.55 -9.79
N PHE A 252 -6.75 -9.29 -8.93
CA PHE A 252 -6.92 -8.52 -7.70
C PHE A 252 -5.96 -7.30 -7.70
N PRO A 253 -6.41 -6.11 -7.29
CA PRO A 253 -5.53 -4.95 -7.04
C PRO A 253 -4.51 -5.14 -5.90
N VAL A 254 -4.75 -6.14 -5.03
CA VAL A 254 -3.88 -6.60 -3.94
C VAL A 254 -3.47 -8.05 -4.22
N GLU A 255 -2.84 -8.29 -5.38
CA GLU A 255 -2.41 -9.63 -5.80
C GLU A 255 -1.48 -10.29 -4.78
N ASP A 256 -0.71 -9.48 -4.06
CA ASP A 256 0.21 -9.87 -3.01
C ASP A 256 -0.52 -10.56 -1.85
N ILE A 257 -1.56 -9.93 -1.31
CA ILE A 257 -2.35 -10.45 -0.19
C ILE A 257 -2.99 -11.80 -0.55
N VAL A 258 -3.62 -11.90 -1.72
CA VAL A 258 -4.26 -13.16 -2.17
C VAL A 258 -3.22 -14.22 -2.50
N THR A 259 -2.04 -13.85 -2.99
CA THR A 259 -0.93 -14.78 -3.23
C THR A 259 -0.40 -15.34 -1.91
N GLY A 260 -0.17 -14.48 -0.90
CA GLY A 260 0.24 -14.90 0.44
C GLY A 260 -0.78 -15.84 1.08
N LEU A 261 -2.07 -15.49 1.01
CA LEU A 261 -3.16 -16.35 1.50
C LEU A 261 -3.19 -17.70 0.76
N SER A 262 -2.98 -17.72 -0.55
CA SER A 262 -2.92 -18.95 -1.36
C SER A 262 -1.75 -19.85 -0.94
N VAL A 263 -0.57 -19.26 -0.74
CA VAL A 263 0.62 -19.97 -0.24
C VAL A 263 0.34 -20.58 1.14
N GLN A 264 -0.23 -19.82 2.07
CA GLN A 264 -0.54 -20.33 3.41
C GLN A 264 -1.62 -21.41 3.39
N CYS A 265 -2.66 -21.26 2.57
CA CYS A 265 -3.70 -22.27 2.37
C CYS A 265 -3.18 -23.56 1.70
N ARG A 266 -1.98 -23.54 1.11
CA ARG A 266 -1.27 -24.74 0.64
C ARG A 266 -0.46 -25.43 1.74
N GLY A 267 -0.55 -24.98 2.98
CA GLY A 267 0.09 -25.57 4.16
C GLY A 267 1.43 -24.94 4.53
N TRP A 268 1.94 -23.99 3.75
CA TRP A 268 3.15 -23.25 4.11
C TRP A 268 2.89 -22.27 5.24
N LYS A 269 3.88 -22.03 6.09
CA LYS A 269 3.89 -20.93 7.04
C LYS A 269 4.62 -19.72 6.46
N SER A 270 4.43 -18.56 7.06
CA SER A 270 5.30 -17.40 6.83
C SER A 270 5.88 -16.89 8.15
N VAL A 271 6.91 -16.04 8.05
CA VAL A 271 7.55 -15.40 9.20
C VAL A 271 7.62 -13.91 8.99
N PHE A 272 7.39 -13.14 10.05
CA PHE A 272 7.70 -11.72 10.10
C PHE A 272 9.09 -11.50 10.72
N LEU A 273 9.99 -10.86 9.97
CA LEU A 273 11.37 -10.66 10.39
C LEU A 273 11.69 -9.17 10.52
N ASP A 274 11.84 -8.71 11.76
CA ASP A 274 12.04 -7.32 12.17
C ASP A 274 13.39 -7.17 12.88
N PRO A 275 14.53 -7.14 12.13
CA PRO A 275 15.86 -7.02 12.71
C PRO A 275 16.13 -5.61 13.27
N GLU A 276 17.10 -5.49 14.19
CA GLU A 276 17.46 -4.21 14.81
C GLU A 276 17.80 -3.10 13.81
N ARG A 277 18.53 -3.45 12.74
CA ARG A 277 18.71 -2.57 11.58
C ARG A 277 17.69 -2.92 10.52
N ASP A 278 16.80 -1.98 10.25
CA ASP A 278 15.75 -2.08 9.23
C ASP A 278 16.26 -2.66 7.91
N GLY A 279 15.57 -3.69 7.42
CA GLY A 279 15.97 -4.42 6.22
C GLY A 279 15.84 -3.57 4.95
N PHE A 280 14.70 -2.93 4.78
CA PHE A 280 14.32 -2.19 3.58
C PHE A 280 13.67 -0.85 3.93
N PHE A 281 14.00 0.18 3.15
CA PHE A 281 13.33 1.48 3.20
C PHE A 281 12.70 1.79 1.85
N GLY A 282 11.60 2.53 1.85
CA GLY A 282 11.10 3.16 0.64
C GLY A 282 10.53 4.54 0.88
N VAL A 283 9.75 5.02 -0.10
CA VAL A 283 9.26 6.40 -0.12
C VAL A 283 7.75 6.46 0.12
N ALA A 284 7.35 7.04 1.24
CA ALA A 284 5.95 7.29 1.60
C ALA A 284 5.32 8.36 0.68
N PRO A 285 4.00 8.30 0.42
CA PRO A 285 3.32 9.39 -0.28
C PRO A 285 3.42 10.71 0.50
N ILE A 286 3.69 11.80 -0.22
CA ILE A 286 3.88 13.14 0.34
C ILE A 286 2.71 14.09 0.07
N THR A 287 1.62 13.57 -0.49
CA THR A 287 0.35 14.31 -0.63
C THR A 287 -0.83 13.48 -0.13
N LEU A 288 -1.86 14.16 0.38
CA LEU A 288 -3.08 13.51 0.83
C LEU A 288 -3.77 12.73 -0.30
N LEU A 289 -3.81 13.29 -1.52
CA LEU A 289 -4.46 12.61 -2.64
C LEU A 289 -3.75 11.31 -3.02
N GLN A 290 -2.42 11.29 -3.03
CA GLN A 290 -1.65 10.07 -3.27
C GLN A 290 -1.97 9.00 -2.21
N LEU A 291 -2.01 9.37 -0.93
CA LEU A 291 -2.40 8.47 0.17
C LEU A 291 -3.82 7.93 -0.06
N LEU A 292 -4.80 8.79 -0.31
CA LEU A 292 -6.20 8.38 -0.44
C LEU A 292 -6.45 7.49 -1.67
N VAL A 293 -5.78 7.76 -2.79
CA VAL A 293 -5.83 6.90 -3.99
C VAL A 293 -5.19 5.54 -3.71
N GLN A 294 -4.05 5.51 -3.02
CA GLN A 294 -3.40 4.27 -2.61
C GLN A 294 -4.32 3.43 -1.71
N HIS A 295 -4.91 4.03 -0.66
CA HIS A 295 -5.83 3.35 0.22
C HIS A 295 -7.13 2.93 -0.47
N LYS A 296 -7.62 3.68 -1.45
CA LYS A 296 -8.78 3.28 -2.26
C LYS A 296 -8.48 1.97 -2.97
N ARG A 297 -7.33 1.88 -3.66
CA ARG A 297 -6.91 0.66 -4.37
C ARG A 297 -6.77 -0.53 -3.43
N TRP A 298 -6.12 -0.34 -2.28
CA TRP A 298 -5.98 -1.41 -1.28
C TRP A 298 -7.33 -1.88 -0.77
N THR A 299 -8.20 -0.96 -0.39
CA THR A 299 -9.52 -1.27 0.18
C THR A 299 -10.41 -2.00 -0.83
N GLU A 300 -10.36 -1.57 -2.08
CA GLU A 300 -11.06 -2.22 -3.19
C GLU A 300 -10.56 -3.65 -3.41
N GLY A 301 -9.23 -3.84 -3.43
CA GLY A 301 -8.64 -5.18 -3.54
C GLY A 301 -9.00 -6.09 -2.37
N HIS A 302 -8.92 -5.57 -1.15
CA HIS A 302 -9.29 -6.27 0.09
C HIS A 302 -10.74 -6.74 0.08
N LEU A 303 -11.66 -5.86 -0.32
CA LEU A 303 -13.08 -6.20 -0.45
C LEU A 303 -13.31 -7.22 -1.58
N GLN A 304 -12.62 -7.10 -2.71
CA GLN A 304 -12.69 -8.09 -3.80
C GLN A 304 -12.20 -9.47 -3.35
N VAL A 305 -11.11 -9.54 -2.57
CA VAL A 305 -10.65 -10.81 -1.98
C VAL A 305 -11.76 -11.40 -1.09
N PHE A 306 -12.36 -10.59 -0.21
CA PHE A 306 -13.44 -11.04 0.68
C PHE A 306 -14.65 -11.59 -0.06
N LEU A 307 -15.06 -10.95 -1.16
CA LEU A 307 -16.25 -11.29 -1.94
C LEU A 307 -16.00 -12.36 -3.01
N SER A 308 -14.76 -12.85 -3.13
CA SER A 308 -14.38 -13.85 -4.12
C SER A 308 -14.26 -15.26 -3.52
N LYS A 309 -13.92 -16.24 -4.36
CA LYS A 309 -13.53 -17.60 -3.92
C LYS A 309 -12.33 -17.62 -2.95
N TYR A 310 -11.59 -16.52 -2.85
CA TYR A 310 -10.45 -16.36 -1.93
C TYR A 310 -10.84 -15.73 -0.58
N CYS A 311 -12.13 -15.65 -0.25
CA CYS A 311 -12.57 -15.24 1.08
C CYS A 311 -11.85 -16.04 2.18
N PRO A 312 -11.11 -15.43 3.12
CA PRO A 312 -10.31 -16.18 4.10
C PRO A 312 -11.12 -17.15 4.95
N LEU A 313 -12.37 -16.80 5.27
CA LEU A 313 -13.27 -17.65 6.07
C LEU A 313 -13.58 -18.97 5.37
N LEU A 314 -13.83 -18.92 4.05
CA LEU A 314 -14.23 -20.05 3.22
C LEU A 314 -13.01 -20.76 2.63
N TYR A 315 -12.14 -20.01 1.95
CA TYR A 315 -10.98 -20.54 1.25
C TYR A 315 -9.96 -21.19 2.20
N GLY A 316 -9.78 -20.60 3.38
CA GLY A 316 -8.90 -21.08 4.44
C GLY A 316 -9.54 -22.12 5.37
N TYR A 317 -10.82 -22.44 5.22
CA TYR A 317 -11.50 -23.40 6.08
C TYR A 317 -10.78 -24.75 6.05
N LYS A 318 -10.43 -25.27 7.24
CA LYS A 318 -9.61 -26.48 7.45
C LYS A 318 -8.19 -26.46 6.84
N LYS A 319 -7.74 -25.32 6.28
CA LYS A 319 -6.39 -25.17 5.70
C LYS A 319 -5.47 -24.30 6.56
N ILE A 320 -6.02 -23.26 7.19
CA ILE A 320 -5.29 -22.36 8.09
C ILE A 320 -6.07 -22.12 9.40
N PRO A 321 -5.38 -21.76 10.51
CA PRO A 321 -6.02 -21.54 11.81
C PRO A 321 -7.15 -20.50 11.76
N LEU A 322 -8.19 -20.67 12.58
CA LEU A 322 -9.30 -19.70 12.66
C LEU A 322 -8.80 -18.29 12.99
N LYS A 323 -7.85 -18.18 13.91
CA LYS A 323 -7.26 -16.89 14.32
C LYS A 323 -6.63 -16.15 13.12
N LEU A 324 -5.86 -16.87 12.28
CA LEU A 324 -5.27 -16.30 11.08
C LEU A 324 -6.34 -15.90 10.05
N ARG A 325 -7.38 -16.72 9.86
CA ARG A 325 -8.51 -16.37 8.98
C ARG A 325 -9.19 -15.07 9.41
N LEU A 326 -9.43 -14.91 10.71
CA LEU A 326 -10.02 -13.68 11.26
C LEU A 326 -9.09 -12.48 11.12
N ALA A 327 -7.77 -12.67 11.27
CA ALA A 327 -6.78 -11.60 11.06
C ALA A 327 -6.78 -11.09 9.61
N TYR A 328 -6.84 -11.97 8.60
CA TYR A 328 -7.04 -11.55 7.21
C TYR A 328 -8.35 -10.79 7.01
N CYS A 329 -9.43 -11.20 7.69
CA CYS A 329 -10.73 -10.52 7.62
C CYS A 329 -10.71 -9.10 8.16
N ALA A 330 -9.86 -8.78 9.14
CA ALA A 330 -9.73 -7.42 9.68
C ALA A 330 -9.36 -6.41 8.57
N TYR A 331 -8.46 -6.79 7.67
CA TYR A 331 -8.07 -5.96 6.51
C TYR A 331 -9.07 -6.07 5.35
N ASN A 332 -9.53 -7.29 5.04
CA ASN A 332 -10.47 -7.55 3.96
C ASN A 332 -11.83 -6.86 4.13
N LEU A 333 -12.20 -6.50 5.36
CA LEU A 333 -13.43 -5.78 5.70
C LEU A 333 -13.23 -4.29 5.99
N TRP A 334 -12.07 -3.69 5.67
CA TRP A 334 -11.85 -2.25 5.78
C TRP A 334 -12.98 -1.42 5.16
N ALA A 335 -13.39 -1.82 3.95
CA ALA A 335 -14.44 -1.17 3.18
C ALA A 335 -15.76 -1.04 3.98
N ALA A 336 -16.20 -2.11 4.65
CA ALA A 336 -17.46 -2.15 5.39
C ALA A 336 -17.52 -1.11 6.54
N ASN A 337 -16.37 -0.72 7.10
CA ASN A 337 -16.30 0.29 8.16
C ASN A 337 -16.69 1.70 7.69
N CYS A 338 -16.76 1.97 6.38
CA CYS A 338 -17.16 3.27 5.87
C CYS A 338 -18.59 3.63 6.28
N LEU A 339 -19.52 2.66 6.28
CA LEU A 339 -20.94 2.88 6.56
C LEU A 339 -21.16 3.33 8.01
N ALA A 340 -20.55 2.63 8.97
CA ALA A 340 -20.62 3.01 10.37
C ALA A 340 -20.01 4.41 10.59
N THR A 341 -18.88 4.70 9.95
CA THR A 341 -18.22 6.02 10.07
C THR A 341 -19.10 7.13 9.50
N LEU A 342 -19.68 6.93 8.31
CA LEU A 342 -20.58 7.90 7.70
C LEU A 342 -21.82 8.16 8.55
N TYR A 343 -22.36 7.12 9.20
CA TYR A 343 -23.46 7.30 10.14
C TYR A 343 -23.07 8.30 11.23
N TYR A 344 -21.96 8.08 11.93
CA TYR A 344 -21.52 8.97 13.01
C TYR A 344 -21.10 10.37 12.55
N VAL A 345 -20.65 10.52 11.31
CA VAL A 345 -20.24 11.83 10.75
C VAL A 345 -21.42 12.65 10.23
N VAL A 346 -22.50 12.01 9.77
CA VAL A 346 -23.63 12.68 9.13
C VAL A 346 -24.85 12.74 10.04
N VAL A 347 -25.30 11.58 10.56
CA VAL A 347 -26.60 11.44 11.20
C VAL A 347 -26.69 12.23 12.52
N PRO A 348 -25.72 12.17 13.44
CA PRO A 348 -25.74 12.97 14.66
C PRO A 348 -25.85 14.47 14.41
N CYS A 349 -25.17 14.98 13.39
CA CYS A 349 -25.21 16.39 12.99
C CYS A 349 -26.61 16.79 12.47
N LEU A 350 -27.18 16.02 11.55
CA LEU A 350 -28.52 16.30 11.02
C LEU A 350 -29.61 16.20 12.11
N CYS A 351 -29.53 15.17 12.96
CA CYS A 351 -30.44 15.03 14.10
C CYS A 351 -30.30 16.20 15.09
N LEU A 352 -29.08 16.70 15.32
CA LEU A 352 -28.83 17.86 16.16
C LEU A 352 -29.47 19.14 15.60
N LEU A 353 -29.40 19.35 14.28
CA LEU A 353 -30.08 20.45 13.60
C LEU A 353 -31.61 20.34 13.73
N LYS A 354 -32.17 19.14 13.57
CA LYS A 354 -33.60 18.86 13.72
C LYS A 354 -34.10 18.85 15.19
N GLY A 355 -33.20 18.72 16.16
CA GLY A 355 -33.55 18.59 17.58
C GLY A 355 -33.96 17.17 17.99
N ILE A 356 -33.55 16.16 17.22
CA ILE A 356 -33.73 14.73 17.54
C ILE A 356 -32.56 14.26 18.40
N LYS A 357 -32.89 13.62 19.53
CA LYS A 357 -31.93 13.10 20.50
C LYS A 357 -31.55 11.68 20.11
N LEU A 358 -30.26 11.43 19.93
CA LEU A 358 -29.73 10.09 19.61
C LEU A 358 -29.03 9.43 20.80
N PHE A 359 -28.48 10.24 21.70
CA PHE A 359 -27.70 9.76 22.84
C PHE A 359 -28.44 10.01 24.16
N PRO A 360 -28.11 9.26 25.23
CA PRO A 360 -28.64 9.54 26.55
C PRO A 360 -28.28 10.95 27.02
N LYS A 361 -29.12 11.49 27.92
CA LYS A 361 -28.87 12.80 28.56
C LYS A 361 -27.60 12.75 29.39
N ILE A 362 -26.87 13.86 29.48
CA ILE A 362 -25.65 13.99 30.31
C ILE A 362 -25.93 13.66 31.79
N SER A 363 -27.07 14.08 32.32
CA SER A 363 -27.53 13.75 33.68
C SER A 363 -27.91 12.27 33.88
N SER A 364 -28.01 11.48 32.81
CA SER A 364 -28.38 10.08 32.89
C SER A 364 -27.17 9.19 33.20
N PRO A 365 -27.30 8.22 34.13
CA PRO A 365 -26.26 7.20 34.34
C PRO A 365 -25.87 6.42 33.07
N TRP A 366 -26.77 6.37 32.08
CA TRP A 366 -26.53 5.73 30.78
C TRP A 366 -25.45 6.41 29.93
N VAL A 367 -24.95 7.58 30.30
CA VAL A 367 -23.79 8.20 29.65
C VAL A 367 -22.48 7.50 30.02
N LEU A 368 -22.41 6.84 31.17
CA LEU A 368 -21.19 6.21 31.67
C LEU A 368 -20.63 5.14 30.71
N PRO A 369 -21.42 4.20 30.14
CA PRO A 369 -20.92 3.27 29.13
C PRO A 369 -20.36 3.96 27.88
N PHE A 370 -20.98 5.03 27.39
CA PHE A 370 -20.50 5.78 26.22
C PHE A 370 -19.17 6.48 26.52
N ALA A 371 -19.09 7.14 27.68
CA ALA A 371 -17.87 7.79 28.13
C ALA A 371 -16.73 6.79 28.33
N TYR A 372 -17.02 5.64 28.95
CA TYR A 372 -16.05 4.57 29.15
C TYR A 372 -15.51 4.03 27.83
N VAL A 373 -16.38 3.69 26.86
CA VAL A 373 -15.94 3.15 25.57
C VAL A 373 -15.14 4.19 24.78
N ALA A 374 -15.62 5.43 24.71
CA ALA A 374 -14.93 6.50 24.00
C ALA A 374 -13.55 6.79 24.61
N PHE A 375 -13.48 6.97 25.93
CA PHE A 375 -12.23 7.24 26.62
C PHE A 375 -11.26 6.06 26.53
N SER A 376 -11.72 4.85 26.84
CA SER A 376 -10.87 3.66 26.85
C SER A 376 -10.31 3.36 25.46
N HIS A 377 -11.13 3.48 24.41
CA HIS A 377 -10.67 3.28 23.04
C HIS A 377 -9.58 4.29 22.63
N HIS A 378 -9.80 5.58 22.88
CA HIS A 378 -8.83 6.61 22.50
C HIS A 378 -7.58 6.59 23.38
N ALA A 379 -7.71 6.34 24.69
CA ALA A 379 -6.57 6.19 25.60
C ALA A 379 -5.71 4.97 25.21
N TYR A 380 -6.35 3.85 24.89
CA TYR A 380 -5.65 2.64 24.46
C TYR A 380 -4.97 2.84 23.10
N SER A 381 -5.67 3.42 22.11
CA SER A 381 -5.09 3.75 20.80
C SER A 381 -3.91 4.71 20.90
N LEU A 382 -3.99 5.73 21.77
CA LEU A 382 -2.88 6.64 22.03
C LEU A 382 -1.72 5.89 22.69
N GLY A 383 -2.01 5.07 23.70
CA GLY A 383 -1.01 4.25 24.39
C GLY A 383 -0.25 3.33 23.44
N GLU A 384 -0.96 2.63 22.55
CA GLU A 384 -0.34 1.78 21.53
C GLU A 384 0.55 2.56 20.57
N LEU A 385 0.10 3.72 20.08
CA LEU A 385 0.92 4.51 19.17
C LEU A 385 2.19 5.04 19.86
N LEU A 386 2.08 5.54 21.09
CA LEU A 386 3.22 6.00 21.87
C LEU A 386 4.19 4.85 22.17
N TRP A 387 3.68 3.68 22.54
CA TRP A 387 4.48 2.47 22.73
C TRP A 387 5.24 2.08 21.45
N CYS A 388 4.63 2.30 20.29
CA CYS A 388 5.25 2.05 18.98
C CYS A 388 6.22 3.18 18.54
N GLY A 389 6.49 4.17 19.39
CA GLY A 389 7.40 5.28 19.13
C GLY A 389 6.80 6.42 18.29
N GLY A 390 5.47 6.55 18.28
CA GLY A 390 4.79 7.72 17.73
C GLY A 390 4.77 8.90 18.70
N THR A 391 4.21 10.02 18.25
CA THR A 391 4.01 11.23 19.08
C THR A 391 2.52 11.47 19.31
N PHE A 392 2.17 12.30 20.30
CA PHE A 392 0.77 12.71 20.51
C PHE A 392 0.18 13.43 19.27
N LEU A 393 0.96 14.31 18.63
CA LEU A 393 0.51 14.96 17.40
C LEU A 393 0.39 13.96 16.25
N GLY A 394 1.29 12.98 16.18
CA GLY A 394 1.18 11.85 15.25
C GLY A 394 -0.08 11.02 15.47
N TRP A 395 -0.51 10.85 16.72
CA TRP A 395 -1.80 10.22 17.02
C TRP A 395 -2.97 11.06 16.52
N CYS A 396 -2.97 12.36 16.76
CA CYS A 396 -4.00 13.25 16.21
C CYS A 396 -4.05 13.18 14.66
N ASN A 397 -2.89 13.07 14.01
CA ASN A 397 -2.78 12.90 12.56
C ASN A 397 -3.31 11.55 12.10
N ASP A 398 -2.96 10.45 12.79
CA ASP A 398 -3.47 9.11 12.49
C ASP A 398 -4.99 9.03 12.64
N GLN A 399 -5.57 9.60 13.71
CA GLN A 399 -7.03 9.66 13.90
C GLN A 399 -7.71 10.47 12.77
N ARG A 400 -7.08 11.55 12.30
CA ARG A 400 -7.58 12.33 11.15
C ARG A 400 -7.54 11.51 9.87
N MET A 401 -6.43 10.84 9.60
CA MET A 401 -6.27 10.01 8.40
C MET A 401 -7.21 8.81 8.43
N TRP A 402 -7.45 8.22 9.59
CA TRP A 402 -8.47 7.19 9.81
C TRP A 402 -9.86 7.68 9.37
N LEU A 403 -10.26 8.89 9.78
CA LEU A 403 -11.53 9.49 9.36
C LEU A 403 -11.57 9.76 7.85
N PHE A 404 -10.49 10.31 7.29
CA PHE A 404 -10.43 10.68 5.88
C PHE A 404 -10.48 9.45 4.98
N LYS A 405 -9.69 8.42 5.27
CA LYS A 405 -9.67 7.14 4.54
C LYS A 405 -11.07 6.50 4.54
N ARG A 406 -11.75 6.46 5.68
CA ARG A 406 -13.06 5.80 5.82
C ARG A 406 -14.19 6.53 5.12
N THR A 407 -14.21 7.86 5.19
CA THR A 407 -15.27 8.67 4.55
C THR A 407 -15.05 8.83 3.04
N THR A 408 -13.82 8.64 2.54
CA THR A 408 -13.51 8.77 1.11
C THR A 408 -13.08 7.47 0.46
N SER A 409 -11.81 7.08 0.61
CA SER A 409 -11.21 5.91 -0.03
C SER A 409 -12.05 4.65 0.13
N TYR A 410 -12.51 4.38 1.35
CA TYR A 410 -13.27 3.16 1.65
C TYR A 410 -14.69 3.22 1.11
N LEU A 411 -15.34 4.39 1.19
CA LEU A 411 -16.66 4.62 0.61
C LEU A 411 -16.63 4.42 -0.91
N ILE A 412 -15.72 5.09 -1.59
CA ILE A 412 -15.57 5.01 -3.06
C ILE A 412 -15.22 3.58 -3.47
N ALA A 413 -14.26 2.94 -2.79
CA ALA A 413 -13.91 1.55 -3.06
C ALA A 413 -15.10 0.59 -2.88
N SER A 414 -15.91 0.79 -1.84
CA SER A 414 -17.12 -0.01 -1.58
C SER A 414 -18.13 0.14 -2.70
N LEU A 415 -18.45 1.39 -3.07
CA LEU A 415 -19.41 1.69 -4.14
C LEU A 415 -18.96 1.12 -5.48
N GLU A 416 -17.71 1.36 -5.87
CA GLU A 416 -17.17 0.85 -7.14
C GLU A 416 -17.12 -0.68 -7.17
N THR A 417 -16.76 -1.32 -6.06
CA THR A 417 -16.75 -2.80 -5.99
C THR A 417 -18.17 -3.37 -6.11
N ILE A 418 -19.16 -2.76 -5.46
CA ILE A 418 -20.57 -3.16 -5.59
C ILE A 418 -21.07 -2.94 -7.03
N LEU A 419 -20.80 -1.78 -7.63
CA LEU A 419 -21.18 -1.48 -9.01
C LEU A 419 -20.54 -2.46 -10.01
N LYS A 420 -19.29 -2.86 -9.78
CA LYS A 420 -18.62 -3.92 -10.55
C LYS A 420 -19.33 -5.27 -10.41
N LEU A 421 -19.70 -5.66 -9.19
CA LEU A 421 -20.44 -6.90 -8.94
C LEU A 421 -21.81 -6.92 -9.64
N LEU A 422 -22.43 -5.74 -9.79
CA LEU A 422 -23.68 -5.56 -10.51
C LEU A 422 -23.49 -5.40 -12.04
N GLY A 423 -22.25 -5.41 -12.54
CA GLY A 423 -21.94 -5.33 -13.98
C GLY A 423 -21.91 -3.92 -14.57
N TYR A 424 -21.97 -2.86 -13.77
CA TYR A 424 -22.07 -1.46 -14.23
C TYR A 424 -20.73 -0.73 -14.42
N SER A 425 -19.59 -1.32 -14.04
CA SER A 425 -18.29 -0.63 -14.09
C SER A 425 -17.12 -1.54 -14.48
N GLN A 426 -16.24 -1.02 -15.33
CA GLN A 426 -14.86 -1.51 -15.48
C GLN A 426 -13.94 -0.57 -14.69
N LEU A 427 -13.14 -1.13 -13.80
CA LEU A 427 -12.23 -0.35 -12.96
C LEU A 427 -11.01 0.09 -13.76
N ALA A 428 -10.75 1.39 -13.78
CA ALA A 428 -9.46 1.92 -14.20
C ALA A 428 -8.45 1.76 -13.06
N PHE A 429 -7.38 1.01 -13.29
CA PHE A 429 -6.24 0.97 -12.38
C PHE A 429 -5.48 2.29 -12.50
N VAL A 430 -5.49 3.10 -11.43
CA VAL A 430 -4.75 4.36 -11.38
C VAL A 430 -3.42 4.13 -10.67
N ILE A 431 -2.32 4.35 -11.39
CA ILE A 431 -0.96 4.32 -10.81
C ILE A 431 -0.78 5.59 -9.97
N THR A 432 -0.32 5.44 -8.73
CA THR A 432 0.05 6.57 -7.88
C THR A 432 1.49 6.97 -8.18
N THR A 433 1.70 8.16 -8.73
CA THR A 433 3.04 8.73 -8.84
C THR A 433 3.54 9.13 -7.44
N LYS A 434 4.83 8.91 -7.16
CA LYS A 434 5.49 9.31 -5.90
C LYS A 434 6.47 10.46 -6.07
N VAL A 435 6.60 10.99 -7.29
CA VAL A 435 7.39 12.19 -7.59
C VAL A 435 6.50 13.40 -7.32
N ALA A 436 7.03 14.39 -6.59
CA ALA A 436 6.36 15.67 -6.39
C ALA A 436 7.30 16.83 -6.68
N ASP A 437 6.70 17.97 -6.98
CA ASP A 437 7.40 19.23 -7.17
C ASP A 437 8.06 19.70 -5.86
N GLU A 438 9.16 20.45 -5.96
CA GLU A 438 9.89 20.98 -4.78
C GLU A 438 8.99 21.76 -3.81
N ASP A 439 8.05 22.54 -4.37
CA ASP A 439 7.03 23.28 -3.61
C ASP A 439 6.18 22.36 -2.72
N VAL A 440 5.82 21.18 -3.23
CA VAL A 440 5.00 20.18 -2.51
C VAL A 440 5.84 19.52 -1.41
N SER A 441 7.07 19.13 -1.73
CA SER A 441 8.01 18.54 -0.76
C SER A 441 8.26 19.48 0.42
N LYS A 442 8.48 20.78 0.16
CA LYS A 442 8.66 21.78 1.22
C LYS A 442 7.45 21.88 2.16
N ARG A 443 6.23 21.82 1.61
CA ARG A 443 5.00 21.83 2.44
C ARG A 443 4.87 20.55 3.26
N TYR A 444 5.23 19.42 2.67
CA TYR A 444 5.25 18.14 3.37
C TYR A 444 6.23 18.17 4.55
N ASP A 445 7.46 18.66 4.36
CA ASP A 445 8.47 18.79 5.42
C ASP A 445 8.02 19.73 6.55
N GLN A 446 7.19 20.73 6.23
CA GLN A 446 6.55 21.64 7.17
C GLN A 446 5.30 21.06 7.84
N GLU A 447 4.97 19.79 7.59
CA GLU A 447 3.76 19.13 8.07
C GLU A 447 2.48 19.92 7.71
N MET A 448 2.38 20.30 6.44
CA MET A 448 1.16 20.90 5.88
C MET A 448 0.49 19.95 4.89
N ILE A 449 -0.82 19.75 5.05
CA ILE A 449 -1.61 18.88 4.17
C ILE A 449 -1.79 19.52 2.79
N GLU A 450 -1.54 18.75 1.73
CA GLU A 450 -1.71 19.18 0.34
C GLU A 450 -3.16 18.98 -0.15
N PHE A 451 -3.86 20.09 -0.47
CA PHE A 451 -5.23 20.08 -1.01
C PHE A 451 -5.35 20.74 -2.39
N GLY A 452 -4.24 21.14 -3.03
CA GLY A 452 -4.20 21.96 -4.25
C GLY A 452 -4.87 21.36 -5.49
N VAL A 453 -5.27 20.09 -5.45
CA VAL A 453 -5.82 19.35 -6.59
C VAL A 453 -7.31 19.11 -6.42
N ALA A 454 -8.10 19.33 -7.48
CA ALA A 454 -9.52 19.02 -7.45
C ALA A 454 -9.73 17.51 -7.49
N SER A 455 -10.50 16.96 -6.53
CA SER A 455 -10.77 15.52 -6.43
C SER A 455 -12.16 15.27 -5.86
N PRO A 456 -12.90 14.24 -6.34
CA PRO A 456 -14.13 13.78 -5.70
C PRO A 456 -13.97 13.44 -4.21
N MET A 457 -12.80 12.93 -3.81
CA MET A 457 -12.49 12.63 -2.41
C MET A 457 -12.47 13.91 -1.57
N PHE A 458 -11.90 15.00 -2.09
CA PHE A 458 -11.87 16.28 -1.38
C PHE A 458 -13.25 16.94 -1.33
N ASN A 459 -14.10 16.77 -2.35
CA ASN A 459 -15.49 17.21 -2.28
C ASN A 459 -16.21 16.53 -1.09
N ILE A 460 -16.01 15.23 -0.88
CA ILE A 460 -16.61 14.50 0.24
C ILE A 460 -16.06 15.02 1.58
N LEU A 461 -14.73 15.12 1.75
CA LEU A 461 -14.13 15.63 3.00
C LEU A 461 -14.62 17.03 3.34
N ALA A 462 -14.57 17.95 2.39
CA ALA A 462 -14.99 19.32 2.60
C ALA A 462 -16.50 19.44 2.87
N THR A 463 -17.34 18.64 2.19
CA THR A 463 -18.79 18.62 2.45
C THR A 463 -19.08 18.16 3.87
N LEU A 464 -18.46 17.07 4.31
CA LEU A 464 -18.65 16.53 5.67
C LEU A 464 -18.08 17.47 6.74
N ALA A 465 -16.95 18.12 6.47
CA ALA A 465 -16.38 19.13 7.35
C ALA A 465 -17.33 20.33 7.50
N ILE A 466 -17.84 20.90 6.39
CA ILE A 466 -18.77 22.03 6.43
C ILE A 466 -20.09 21.62 7.11
N LEU A 467 -20.60 20.42 6.85
CA LEU A 467 -21.81 19.91 7.51
C LEU A 467 -21.67 19.94 9.04
N ASN A 468 -20.60 19.37 9.58
CA ASN A 468 -20.37 19.35 11.03
C ASN A 468 -20.06 20.74 11.62
N LEU A 469 -19.47 21.64 10.82
CA LEU A 469 -19.29 23.03 11.20
C LEU A 469 -20.64 23.74 11.34
N LEU A 470 -21.53 23.59 10.35
CA LEU A 470 -22.88 24.14 10.37
C LEU A 470 -23.72 23.55 11.52
N GLY A 471 -23.61 22.25 11.79
CA GLY A 471 -24.23 21.61 12.95
C GLY A 471 -23.77 22.21 14.28
N SER A 472 -22.48 22.47 14.42
CA SER A 472 -21.89 23.10 15.60
C SER A 472 -22.38 24.54 15.79
N PHE A 473 -22.40 25.35 14.72
CA PHE A 473 -22.94 26.72 14.75
C PHE A 473 -24.44 26.75 15.05
N GLY A 474 -25.23 25.87 14.42
CA GLY A 474 -26.67 25.75 14.67
C GLY A 474 -26.96 25.44 16.13
N THR A 475 -26.09 24.66 16.78
CA THR A 475 -26.21 24.37 18.21
C THR A 475 -25.82 25.55 19.07
N MET A 476 -24.70 26.22 18.78
CA MET A 476 -24.28 27.41 19.53
C MET A 476 -25.38 28.48 19.52
N LYS A 477 -26.03 28.68 18.36
CA LYS A 477 -27.20 29.57 18.26
C LYS A 477 -28.36 29.14 19.16
N LYS A 478 -28.70 27.84 19.20
CA LYS A 478 -29.76 27.32 20.09
C LYS A 478 -29.44 27.49 21.57
N VAL A 479 -28.16 27.37 21.95
CA VAL A 479 -27.69 27.54 23.34
C VAL A 479 -27.69 29.01 23.75
N THR A 480 -27.24 29.93 22.88
CA THR A 480 -27.13 31.37 23.20
C THR A 480 -28.44 32.12 23.12
N MET A 481 -29.33 31.79 22.17
CA MET A 481 -30.63 32.49 22.01
C MET A 481 -31.66 32.14 23.11
N HIS A 482 -31.42 31.10 23.89
CA HIS A 482 -32.29 30.69 25.00
C HIS A 482 -31.48 30.46 26.28
N ALA A 483 -30.93 31.52 26.86
CA ALA A 483 -30.05 31.48 28.03
C ALA A 483 -30.62 30.62 29.19
N ASP A 484 -31.92 30.72 29.49
CA ASP A 484 -32.59 29.91 30.54
C ASP A 484 -32.78 28.42 30.17
N LYS A 485 -32.64 28.06 28.89
CA LYS A 485 -32.74 26.67 28.39
C LYS A 485 -31.38 26.10 27.96
N GLY A 486 -30.30 26.87 28.05
CA GLY A 486 -28.96 26.43 27.62
C GLY A 486 -28.50 25.16 28.33
N PHE A 487 -28.69 25.08 29.65
CA PHE A 487 -28.39 23.87 30.45
C PHE A 487 -29.20 22.66 29.98
N LYS A 488 -30.48 22.86 29.64
CA LYS A 488 -31.37 21.80 29.14
C LYS A 488 -30.96 21.31 27.75
N VAL A 489 -30.42 22.19 26.90
CA VAL A 489 -29.88 21.82 25.58
C VAL A 489 -28.60 21.00 25.74
N LEU A 490 -27.68 21.44 26.61
CA LEU A 490 -26.44 20.71 26.89
C LEU A 490 -26.71 19.35 27.52
N ASP A 491 -27.65 19.26 28.46
CA ASP A 491 -28.06 17.99 29.05
C ASP A 491 -28.64 17.02 28.00
N GLN A 492 -29.43 17.53 27.04
CA GLN A 492 -30.10 16.70 26.05
C GLN A 492 -29.25 16.32 24.84
N PHE A 493 -28.32 17.17 24.43
CA PHE A 493 -27.56 17.02 23.19
C PHE A 493 -26.04 16.97 23.40
N GLY A 494 -25.55 17.00 24.64
CA GLY A 494 -24.13 17.16 24.98
C GLY A 494 -23.20 16.20 24.24
N LEU A 495 -23.56 14.91 24.12
CA LEU A 495 -22.75 13.94 23.37
C LEU A 495 -22.76 14.18 21.85
N GLN A 496 -23.89 14.60 21.27
CA GLN A 496 -23.96 14.97 19.84
C GLN A 496 -23.12 16.22 19.55
N ILE A 497 -23.17 17.20 20.47
CA ILE A 497 -22.38 18.43 20.39
C ILE A 497 -20.89 18.11 20.48
N LEU A 498 -20.49 17.30 21.48
CA LEU A 498 -19.11 16.88 21.66
C LEU A 498 -18.58 16.16 20.41
N LEU A 499 -19.37 15.23 19.84
CA LEU A 499 -18.99 14.54 18.61
C LEU A 499 -18.80 15.52 17.43
N CYS A 500 -19.72 16.48 17.24
CA CYS A 500 -19.57 17.49 16.19
C CYS A 500 -18.31 18.35 16.40
N LEU A 501 -18.03 18.77 17.64
CA LEU A 501 -16.82 19.53 17.98
C LEU A 501 -15.55 18.73 17.71
N VAL A 502 -15.50 17.45 18.07
CA VAL A 502 -14.39 16.56 17.74
C VAL A 502 -14.20 16.48 16.23
N LEU A 503 -15.27 16.27 15.45
CA LEU A 503 -15.19 16.22 14.00
C LEU A 503 -14.72 17.55 13.39
N VAL A 504 -15.16 18.68 13.91
CA VAL A 504 -14.67 20.01 13.51
C VAL A 504 -13.17 20.13 13.80
N THR A 505 -12.71 19.74 14.99
CA THR A 505 -11.28 19.83 15.36
C THR A 505 -10.41 18.94 14.47
N MET A 506 -10.85 17.71 14.15
CA MET A 506 -10.16 16.81 13.24
C MET A 506 -10.04 17.40 11.83
N ASN A 507 -11.05 18.14 11.38
CA ASN A 507 -11.09 18.78 10.06
C ASN A 507 -10.47 20.18 10.00
N LEU A 508 -9.77 20.64 11.05
CA LEU A 508 -9.14 21.96 11.06
C LEU A 508 -8.26 22.25 9.82
N PRO A 509 -7.41 21.32 9.34
CA PRO A 509 -6.64 21.54 8.10
C PRO A 509 -7.52 21.72 6.85
N VAL A 510 -8.72 21.12 6.81
CA VAL A 510 -9.67 21.28 5.71
C VAL A 510 -10.22 22.70 5.70
N TYR A 511 -10.62 23.26 6.86
CA TYR A 511 -11.08 24.64 6.93
C TYR A 511 -9.98 25.65 6.60
N GLN A 512 -8.74 25.39 7.05
CA GLN A 512 -7.56 26.16 6.64
C GLN A 512 -7.42 26.18 5.13
N ALA A 513 -7.51 25.03 4.47
CA ALA A 513 -7.42 24.92 3.02
C ALA A 513 -8.60 25.54 2.26
N LEU A 514 -9.81 25.50 2.82
CA LEU A 514 -11.01 26.07 2.21
C LEU A 514 -11.02 27.60 2.25
N PHE A 515 -10.68 28.19 3.39
CA PHE A 515 -10.99 29.59 3.68
C PHE A 515 -9.77 30.50 3.90
N PHE A 516 -8.66 29.98 4.41
CA PHE A 516 -7.58 30.82 4.95
C PHE A 516 -6.25 30.72 4.17
N ARG A 517 -5.96 29.58 3.54
CA ARG A 517 -4.72 29.42 2.77
C ARG A 517 -4.72 30.24 1.50
N MET A 518 -3.54 30.80 1.19
CA MET A 518 -3.26 31.57 -0.03
C MET A 518 -2.17 30.94 -0.91
N ASP A 519 -1.52 29.88 -0.42
CA ASP A 519 -0.51 29.12 -1.17
C ASP A 519 -1.15 28.07 -2.12
N LYS A 520 -0.33 27.39 -2.94
CA LYS A 520 -0.78 26.39 -3.93
C LYS A 520 -1.44 25.14 -3.33
N GLY A 521 -1.23 24.86 -2.05
CA GLY A 521 -1.90 23.78 -1.31
C GLY A 521 -3.30 24.14 -0.81
N LYS A 522 -3.81 25.35 -1.11
CA LYS A 522 -5.20 25.75 -0.90
C LYS A 522 -6.15 24.83 -1.68
N MET A 523 -7.32 24.53 -1.11
CA MET A 523 -8.34 23.78 -1.80
C MET A 523 -8.91 24.57 -2.99
N PRO A 524 -9.06 23.97 -4.19
CA PRO A 524 -9.61 24.67 -5.35
C PRO A 524 -11.01 25.24 -5.09
N SER A 525 -11.28 26.45 -5.58
CA SER A 525 -12.56 27.14 -5.36
C SER A 525 -13.76 26.31 -5.82
N SER A 526 -13.60 25.52 -6.89
CA SER A 526 -14.65 24.61 -7.38
C SER A 526 -15.05 23.55 -6.34
N VAL A 527 -14.10 23.02 -5.58
CA VAL A 527 -14.36 22.08 -4.47
C VAL A 527 -15.05 22.81 -3.32
N THR A 528 -14.58 24.02 -2.97
CA THR A 528 -15.19 24.86 -1.93
C THR A 528 -16.67 25.13 -2.21
N TYR A 529 -17.00 25.64 -3.41
CA TYR A 529 -18.38 25.95 -3.77
C TYR A 529 -19.29 24.72 -3.76
N LYS A 530 -18.85 23.61 -4.37
CA LYS A 530 -19.61 22.35 -4.39
C LYS A 530 -19.88 21.86 -2.96
N SER A 531 -18.86 21.90 -2.10
CA SER A 531 -18.96 21.39 -0.74
C SER A 531 -19.90 22.20 0.13
N ILE A 532 -19.89 23.53 -0.02
CA ILE A 532 -20.85 24.41 0.66
C ILE A 532 -22.29 24.11 0.18
N ILE A 533 -22.50 24.01 -1.14
CA ILE A 533 -23.82 23.74 -1.71
C ILE A 533 -24.36 22.39 -1.20
N PHE A 534 -23.56 21.33 -1.26
CA PHE A 534 -23.98 20.01 -0.78
C PHE A 534 -24.25 19.97 0.72
N ALA A 535 -23.42 20.64 1.53
CA ALA A 535 -23.64 20.70 2.97
C ALA A 535 -24.92 21.48 3.32
N LEU A 536 -25.16 22.61 2.65
CA LEU A 536 -26.39 23.39 2.82
C LEU A 536 -27.63 22.60 2.38
N LEU A 537 -27.56 21.90 1.25
CA LEU A 537 -28.64 21.04 0.77
C LEU A 537 -28.96 19.92 1.77
N ALA A 538 -27.93 19.27 2.33
CA ALA A 538 -28.13 18.26 3.37
C ALA A 538 -28.77 18.85 4.63
N CYS A 539 -28.35 20.06 5.05
CA CYS A 539 -28.96 20.76 6.17
C CYS A 539 -30.42 21.12 5.89
N THR A 540 -30.75 21.67 4.72
CA THR A 540 -32.13 22.06 4.38
C THR A 540 -33.04 20.86 4.30
N LEU A 541 -32.62 19.78 3.63
CA LEU A 541 -33.37 18.52 3.56
C LEU A 541 -33.65 17.90 4.94
N SER A 542 -32.83 18.20 5.94
CA SER A 542 -33.06 17.70 7.31
C SER A 542 -34.03 18.56 8.12
N VAL A 543 -34.18 19.84 7.77
CA VAL A 543 -35.05 20.80 8.46
C VAL A 543 -36.48 20.73 7.93
N TYR A 544 -36.65 20.41 6.63
CA TYR A 544 -37.92 19.93 6.08
C TYR A 544 -38.21 18.49 6.54
#